data_AF-A0A8K0KF69-F1
#
_entry.id   AF-A0A8K0KF69-F1
#
_cell.length_a   1.000
_cell.length_b   1.000
_cell.length_c   1.000
_cell.angle_alpha   90.00
_cell.angle_beta   90.00
_cell.angle_gamma   90.00
#
_symmetry.space_group_name_H-M   'P 1'
#
loop_
_entity.id
_entity.type
_entity.pdbx_description
1 polymer ?
#
loop_
_entity_poly.entity_id
_entity_poly.type
_entity_poly.pdbx_seq_one_letter_code
_entity_poly.pdbx_strand_id
1 'polypeptide(L)'
;MKTADNIALENAIYLWFIQQRRLYILLSGEMIYEKALFFHRQMTKDLKGNHYTSDDEVKATIASWFREKSEEFFSDGMKKLVTCWEKCVRLNGDYVEK
;
A
#
# COMPACT_ATOMS: atom_id res chain seq x y z
N MET A 1 14.22 -14.97 -3.71
CA MET A 1 14.14 -13.61 -3.13
C MET A 1 14.33 -12.64 -4.29
N LYS A 2 13.25 -12.24 -4.99
CA LYS A 2 13.35 -11.31 -6.11
C LYS A 2 13.37 -9.90 -5.51
N THR A 3 14.45 -9.18 -5.76
CA THR A 3 14.68 -7.78 -5.41
C THR A 3 13.45 -6.95 -5.74
N ALA A 4 12.96 -6.15 -4.80
CA ALA A 4 11.99 -5.14 -5.13
C ALA A 4 12.77 -4.05 -5.87
N ASP A 5 12.66 -4.02 -7.20
CA ASP A 5 13.26 -2.98 -8.06
C ASP A 5 12.63 -1.59 -7.85
N ASN A 6 12.02 -1.36 -6.69
CA ASN A 6 11.33 -0.14 -6.31
C ASN A 6 11.84 0.34 -4.95
N ILE A 7 12.98 1.02 -4.99
CA ILE A 7 13.64 1.64 -3.83
C ILE A 7 12.69 2.58 -3.08
N ALA A 8 11.78 3.28 -3.80
CA ALA A 8 10.80 4.17 -3.17
C ALA A 8 9.78 3.39 -2.32
N LEU A 9 9.32 2.23 -2.80
CA LEU A 9 8.46 1.34 -2.03
C LEU A 9 9.22 0.74 -0.83
N GLU A 10 10.47 0.30 -1.01
CA GLU A 10 11.30 -0.21 0.08
C GLU A 10 11.52 0.84 1.17
N ASN A 11 11.88 2.07 0.80
CA ASN A 11 12.03 3.22 1.71
C ASN A 11 10.72 3.52 2.44
N ALA A 12 9.60 3.56 1.72
CA ALA A 12 8.30 3.82 2.33
C ALA A 12 7.89 2.71 3.32
N ILE A 13 8.11 1.43 2.98
CA ILE A 13 7.87 0.29 3.88
C ILE A 13 8.75 0.41 5.12
N TYR A 14 10.04 0.72 4.95
CA TYR A 14 10.97 0.89 6.05
C TYR A 14 10.57 2.04 6.98
N LEU A 15 10.28 3.23 6.43
CA LEU A 15 9.82 4.39 7.21
C LEU A 15 8.52 4.09 7.95
N TRP A 16 7.57 3.44 7.28
CA TRP A 16 6.31 3.03 7.88
C TRP A 16 6.54 2.02 9.03
N PHE A 17 7.39 1.02 8.82
CA PHE A 17 7.74 0.02 9.82
C PHE A 17 8.34 0.69 11.08
N ILE A 18 9.28 1.62 10.90
CA ILE A 18 9.89 2.39 12.00
C ILE A 18 8.82 3.21 12.73
N GLN A 19 7.89 3.83 12.02
CA GLN A 19 6.77 4.56 12.61
C GLN A 19 5.88 3.65 13.47
N GLN A 20 5.52 2.45 13.00
CA GLN A 20 4.68 1.53 13.77
C GLN A 20 5.36 1.06 15.06
N ARG A 21 6.68 0.80 15.02
CA ARG A 21 7.44 0.42 16.22
C ARG A 21 7.49 1.54 17.26
N ARG A 22 7.59 2.80 16.83
CA ARG A 22 7.52 3.97 17.74
C ARG A 22 6.16 4.10 18.42
N LEU A 23 5.10 3.63 17.76
CA LEU A 23 3.73 3.64 18.27
C LEU A 23 3.36 2.35 19.03
N TYR A 24 4.29 1.41 19.21
CA TYR A 24 4.05 0.10 19.84
C TYR A 24 2.92 -0.71 19.18
N ILE A 25 2.69 -0.51 17.89
CA ILE A 25 1.67 -1.24 17.12
C ILE A 25 2.27 -2.58 16.67
N LEU A 26 1.61 -3.69 17.00
CA LEU A 26 2.03 -5.03 16.57
C LEU A 26 1.69 -5.23 15.09
N LEU A 27 2.69 -5.58 14.28
CA LEU A 27 2.46 -5.88 12.87
C LEU A 27 1.79 -7.25 12.72
N SER A 28 0.48 -7.25 12.50
CA SER A 28 -0.26 -8.45 12.12
C SER A 28 -0.20 -8.67 10.60
N GLY A 29 -0.36 -9.93 10.17
CA GLY A 29 -0.52 -10.24 8.73
C GLY A 29 -1.72 -9.53 8.11
N GLU A 30 -2.78 -9.34 8.90
CA GLU A 30 -3.96 -8.55 8.53
C GLU A 30 -3.61 -7.08 8.22
N MET A 31 -2.69 -6.47 8.98
CA MET A 31 -2.22 -5.12 8.68
C MET A 31 -1.53 -5.02 7.34
N ILE A 32 -0.64 -5.97 7.05
CA ILE A 32 0.09 -5.99 5.79
C ILE A 32 -0.88 -6.23 4.63
N TYR A 33 -1.87 -7.10 4.83
CA TYR A 33 -2.90 -7.39 3.84
C TYR A 33 -3.77 -6.18 3.51
N GLU A 34 -4.25 -5.45 4.52
CA GLU A 34 -5.04 -4.22 4.31
C GLU A 34 -4.26 -3.14 3.55
N LYS A 35 -2.95 -3.04 3.82
CA LYS A 35 -2.07 -2.15 3.04
C LYS A 35 -1.94 -2.58 1.60
N ALA A 36 -1.74 -3.87 1.35
CA ALA A 36 -1.70 -4.42 0.00
C ALA A 36 -3.02 -4.16 -0.75
N LEU A 37 -4.17 -4.34 -0.09
CA LEU A 37 -5.48 -4.07 -0.67
C LEU A 37 -5.67 -2.60 -1.04
N PHE A 38 -5.21 -1.66 -0.21
CA PHE A 38 -5.30 -0.24 -0.53
C PHE A 38 -4.55 0.10 -1.83
N PHE A 39 -3.30 -0.34 -1.95
CA PHE A 39 -2.51 -0.10 -3.16
C PHE A 39 -3.09 -0.83 -4.37
N HIS A 40 -3.59 -2.05 -4.18
CA HIS A 40 -4.30 -2.78 -5.22
C HIS A 40 -5.54 -2.02 -5.73
N ARG A 41 -6.32 -1.39 -4.85
CA ARG A 41 -7.47 -0.57 -5.24
C ARG A 41 -7.06 0.67 -6.04
N GLN A 42 -5.95 1.33 -5.69
CA GLN A 42 -5.44 2.47 -6.46
C GLN A 42 -4.93 2.03 -7.84
N MET A 43 -4.13 0.97 -7.87
CA MET A 43 -3.63 0.37 -9.10
C MET A 43 -4.75 -0.04 -10.04
N THR A 44 -5.77 -0.72 -9.52
CA THR A 44 -6.92 -1.17 -10.33
C THR A 44 -7.71 0.01 -10.88
N LYS A 45 -7.78 1.14 -10.17
CA LYS A 45 -8.43 2.36 -10.69
C LYS A 45 -7.65 2.97 -11.84
N ASP A 46 -6.34 3.12 -11.69
CA ASP A 46 -5.45 3.74 -12.68
C ASP A 46 -5.33 2.88 -13.95
N LEU A 47 -5.32 1.55 -13.79
CA LEU A 47 -5.16 0.60 -14.89
C LEU A 47 -6.50 0.11 -15.47
N LYS A 48 -7.64 0.63 -14.97
CA LYS A 48 -8.96 0.23 -15.43
C LYS A 48 -9.15 0.59 -16.91
N GLY A 49 -9.70 -0.34 -17.69
CA GLY A 49 -10.03 -0.10 -19.10
C GLY A 49 -8.89 -0.46 -20.06
N ASN A 50 -7.73 -0.86 -19.55
CA ASN A 50 -6.69 -1.46 -20.37
C ASN A 50 -7.09 -2.89 -20.76
N HIS A 51 -6.84 -3.25 -22.02
CA HIS A 51 -6.96 -4.62 -22.50
C HIS A 51 -5.58 -5.23 -22.59
N TYR A 52 -5.37 -6.32 -21.85
CA TYR A 52 -4.11 -7.06 -21.83
C TYR A 52 -4.27 -8.36 -22.62
N THR A 53 -3.25 -8.71 -23.38
CA THR A 53 -3.21 -9.89 -24.24
C THR A 53 -2.46 -11.06 -23.60
N SER A 54 -1.72 -10.81 -22.51
CA SER A 54 -0.99 -11.84 -21.76
C SER A 54 -0.72 -11.45 -20.30
N ASP A 55 -0.46 -12.46 -19.46
CA ASP A 55 -0.05 -12.26 -18.07
C ASP A 55 1.27 -11.50 -17.94
N ASP A 56 2.19 -11.66 -18.91
CA ASP A 56 3.48 -10.97 -18.87
C ASP A 56 3.32 -9.48 -19.18
N GLU A 57 2.36 -9.11 -20.04
CA GLU A 57 1.95 -7.72 -20.24
C GLU A 57 1.38 -7.12 -18.95
N VAL A 58 0.49 -7.85 -18.27
CA VAL A 58 -0.06 -7.44 -16.97
C VAL A 58 1.06 -7.21 -15.93
N LYS A 59 1.98 -8.17 -15.79
CA LYS A 59 3.12 -8.04 -14.85
C LYS A 59 3.99 -6.83 -15.19
N ALA A 60 4.29 -6.61 -16.47
CA ALA A 60 5.11 -5.49 -16.92
C ALA A 60 4.41 -4.15 -16.64
N THR A 61 3.11 -4.03 -16.92
CA THR A 61 2.33 -2.82 -16.63
C THR A 61 2.25 -2.55 -15.14
N ILE A 62 2.00 -3.57 -14.32
CA ILE A 62 1.99 -3.43 -12.86
C ILE A 62 3.37 -2.96 -12.36
N ALA A 63 4.46 -3.58 -12.84
CA ALA A 63 5.81 -3.18 -12.47
C ALA A 63 6.14 -1.74 -12.90
N SER A 64 5.68 -1.30 -14.07
CA SER A 64 5.80 0.10 -14.50
C SER A 64 5.01 1.04 -13.59
N TRP A 65 3.75 0.69 -13.31
CA TRP A 65 2.87 1.48 -12.45
C TRP A 65 3.49 1.73 -11.08
N PHE A 66 4.08 0.70 -10.46
CA PHE A 66 4.78 0.86 -9.19
C PHE A 66 6.02 1.77 -9.33
N ARG A 67 6.82 1.61 -10.38
CA ARG A 67 8.05 2.42 -10.61
C ARG A 67 7.76 3.90 -10.88
N GLU A 68 6.60 4.20 -11.45
CA GLU A 68 6.18 5.59 -11.74
C GLU A 68 5.70 6.35 -10.50
N LYS A 69 5.37 5.65 -9.40
CA LYS A 69 4.93 6.31 -8.17
C LYS A 69 6.11 6.85 -7.38
N SER A 70 5.92 8.01 -6.77
CA SER A 70 6.92 8.64 -5.91
C SER A 70 6.93 8.03 -4.50
N GLU A 71 8.01 8.29 -3.75
CA GLU A 71 8.10 7.89 -2.34
C GLU A 71 6.98 8.53 -1.49
N GLU A 72 6.60 9.77 -1.81
CA GLU A 72 5.49 10.48 -1.15
C GLU A 72 4.17 9.75 -1.36
N PHE A 73 3.90 9.23 -2.56
CA PHE A 73 2.69 8.46 -2.83
C PHE A 73 2.55 7.25 -1.91
N PHE A 74 3.64 6.47 -1.77
CA PHE A 74 3.63 5.28 -0.90
C PHE A 74 3.54 5.66 0.57
N SER A 75 4.35 6.63 1.02
CA SER A 75 4.34 7.05 2.42
C SER A 75 3.00 7.65 2.84
N ASP A 76 2.36 8.46 1.99
CA ASP A 76 1.03 9.02 2.28
C ASP A 76 -0.08 7.98 2.24
N GLY A 77 -0.01 7.01 1.31
CA GLY A 77 -0.91 5.86 1.31
C GLY A 77 -0.81 5.07 2.61
N MET A 78 0.42 4.84 3.10
CA MET A 78 0.64 4.13 4.36
C MET A 78 0.14 4.91 5.58
N LYS A 79 0.38 6.24 5.64
CA LYS A 79 -0.12 7.13 6.70
C LYS A 79 -1.64 7.17 6.76
N LYS A 80 -2.32 7.32 5.61
CA LYS A 80 -3.80 7.33 5.54
C LYS A 80 -4.41 6.09 6.19
N LEU A 81 -3.79 4.93 5.98
CA LEU A 81 -4.25 3.68 6.60
C LEU A 81 -4.03 3.64 8.11
N VAL A 82 -2.92 4.17 8.62
CA VAL A 82 -2.69 4.32 10.08
C VAL A 82 -3.79 5.19 10.69
N THR A 83 -4.10 6.32 10.05
CA THR A 83 -5.18 7.21 10.52
C THR A 83 -6.56 6.55 10.45
N CYS A 84 -6.87 5.77 9.40
CA CYS A 84 -8.11 5.00 9.34
C CYS A 84 -8.22 4.02 10.50
N TRP A 85 -7.13 3.37 10.88
CA TRP A 85 -7.11 2.42 11.98
C TRP A 85 -7.22 3.08 13.36
N GLU A 86 -6.52 4.18 13.59
CA GLU A 86 -6.70 4.99 14.80
C GLU A 86 -8.16 5.41 14.98
N LYS A 87 -8.82 5.77 13.88
CA LYS A 87 -10.26 6.05 13.86
C LYS A 87 -11.08 4.79 14.16
N CYS A 88 -10.83 3.65 13.52
CA CYS A 88 -11.55 2.40 13.80
C CYS A 88 -11.41 1.98 15.27
N VAL A 89 -10.21 2.02 15.84
CA VAL A 89 -9.96 1.68 17.25
C VAL A 89 -10.72 2.64 18.17
N ARG A 90 -10.67 3.95 17.91
CA ARG A 90 -11.41 4.95 18.70
C ARG A 90 -12.93 4.76 18.62
N LEU A 91 -13.43 4.26 17.49
CA LEU A 91 -14.83 3.97 17.27
C LEU A 91 -15.21 2.52 17.65
N ASN A 92 -14.35 1.82 18.40
CA ASN A 92 -14.59 0.43 18.83
C ASN A 92 -14.93 -0.54 17.68
N GLY A 93 -14.33 -0.32 16.51
CA GLY A 93 -14.54 -1.12 15.31
C GLY A 93 -15.69 -0.65 14.41
N ASP A 94 -16.39 0.44 14.75
CA ASP A 94 -17.40 1.00 13.85
C ASP A 94 -16.77 1.52 12.54
N TYR A 95 -17.56 1.43 11.48
CA TYR A 95 -17.14 1.78 10.12
C TYR A 95 -16.73 3.25 10.01
N VAL A 96 -15.50 3.47 9.55
CA VAL A 96 -14.97 4.80 9.26
C VAL A 96 -15.29 5.13 7.79
N GLU A 97 -16.24 6.03 7.55
CA GLU A 97 -16.45 6.60 6.21
C GLU A 97 -15.17 7.29 5.71
N LYS A 98 -14.96 7.19 4.38
CA LYS A 98 -13.78 7.71 3.69
C LYS A 98 -13.80 9.23 3.55
#